data_AF-A0A3M8B741-F1
#
_entry.id   AF-A0A3M8B741-F1
#
_cell.length_a   1.000
_cell.length_b   1.000
_cell.length_c   1.000
_cell.angle_alpha   90.00
_cell.angle_beta   90.00
_cell.angle_gamma   90.00
#
_symmetry.space_group_name_H-M   'P 1'
#
loop_
_entity.id
_entity.type
_entity.pdbx_description
1 polymer ?
#
loop_
_entity_poly.entity_id
_entity_poly.type
_entity_poly.pdbx_seq_one_letter_code
_entity_poly.pdbx_strand_id
1 'polypeptide(L)'
;MLDRVVEGVVDWKNRQGDIARADGPMRLLAAAVAMEKEIATLVAGQSCHTKAFLLAAKMRPKEEAIPLLFHALQSSNLWLEAMMMLHWITFSRIKGMASFFEWENSLAEKSEQAVLAVEACRLSWTATYSLALAFLGLAEQIMPELANPRHPPHEQRLAEQRIVQMLEQLEDFFRILLRKSDFLQTLFAEQEFEVETSVQELRSALHASLKNLEVYYSPSVTLSASFQQRLKDSVLPLKKYGKPKESVRHVVQTPASYPAPWLNRGVFPGKTKSHKAVEPAKMRKKEP
;
A
#
# COMPACT_ATOMS: atom_id res chain seq x y z
N MET A 1 25.98 -19.70 -30.96
CA MET A 1 25.43 -18.84 -29.88
C MET A 1 23.91 -18.79 -29.95
N LEU A 2 23.32 -18.70 -31.14
CA LEU A 2 21.88 -18.88 -31.36
C LEU A 2 21.37 -20.27 -30.90
N ASP A 3 22.10 -21.36 -31.15
CA ASP A 3 21.64 -22.71 -30.80
C ASP A 3 21.41 -22.90 -29.29
N ARG A 4 22.24 -22.25 -28.44
CA ARG A 4 22.06 -22.27 -26.98
C ARG A 4 20.89 -21.41 -26.50
N VAL A 5 20.53 -20.38 -27.26
CA VAL A 5 19.34 -19.54 -26.97
C VAL A 5 18.08 -20.31 -27.36
N VAL A 6 18.10 -21.03 -28.49
CA VAL A 6 17.01 -21.89 -28.93
C VAL A 6 16.81 -23.07 -27.97
N GLU A 7 17.88 -23.74 -27.54
CA GLU A 7 17.81 -24.78 -26.50
C GLU A 7 17.26 -24.25 -25.17
N GLY A 8 17.66 -23.04 -24.76
CA GLY A 8 17.13 -22.41 -23.53
C GLY A 8 15.64 -22.04 -23.62
N VAL A 9 15.17 -21.64 -24.80
CA VAL A 9 13.75 -21.35 -25.07
C VAL A 9 12.93 -22.63 -25.18
N VAL A 10 13.47 -23.69 -25.79
CA VAL A 10 12.82 -25.01 -25.89
C VAL A 10 12.77 -25.71 -24.53
N ASP A 11 13.83 -25.61 -23.71
CA ASP A 11 13.87 -26.15 -22.35
C ASP A 11 12.94 -25.35 -21.41
N TRP A 12 12.79 -24.03 -21.60
CA TRP A 12 11.74 -23.24 -20.94
C TRP A 12 10.33 -23.65 -21.38
N LYS A 13 10.11 -23.89 -22.68
CA LYS A 13 8.84 -24.34 -23.26
C LYS A 13 8.45 -25.76 -22.79
N ASN A 14 9.42 -26.67 -22.67
CA ASN A 14 9.19 -28.03 -22.19
C ASN A 14 8.91 -28.07 -20.67
N ARG A 15 9.56 -27.21 -19.88
CA ARG A 15 9.25 -27.03 -18.46
C ARG A 15 7.90 -26.34 -18.24
N GLN A 16 7.50 -25.47 -19.17
CA GLN A 16 6.12 -24.96 -19.20
C GLN A 16 5.12 -26.06 -19.54
N GLY A 17 5.45 -27.07 -20.35
CA GLY A 17 4.57 -28.23 -20.58
C GLY A 17 4.19 -28.99 -19.31
N ASP A 18 5.07 -29.02 -18.30
CA ASP A 18 4.77 -29.61 -16.98
C ASP A 18 4.05 -28.64 -16.02
N ILE A 19 4.26 -27.33 -16.15
CA ILE A 19 3.54 -26.27 -15.38
C ILE A 19 2.14 -25.98 -15.96
N ALA A 20 1.98 -26.19 -17.26
CA ALA A 20 0.75 -26.09 -18.04
C ALA A 20 -0.12 -27.36 -17.94
N ARG A 21 0.16 -28.24 -16.96
CA ARG A 21 -0.82 -29.23 -16.47
C ARG A 21 -1.95 -28.49 -15.73
N ALA A 22 -2.83 -27.95 -16.55
CA ALA A 22 -4.21 -27.49 -16.40
C ALA A 22 -4.59 -26.42 -15.37
N ASP A 23 -4.00 -26.30 -14.17
CA ASP A 23 -4.57 -25.41 -13.12
C ASP A 23 -3.58 -24.55 -12.33
N GLY A 24 -2.27 -24.75 -12.48
CA GLY A 24 -1.25 -24.10 -11.64
C GLY A 24 -1.33 -22.57 -11.59
N PRO A 25 -1.26 -21.89 -12.74
CA PRO A 25 -1.39 -20.43 -12.84
C PRO A 25 -2.72 -19.90 -12.28
N MET A 26 -3.83 -20.60 -12.57
CA MET A 26 -5.16 -20.25 -12.06
C MET A 26 -5.26 -20.37 -10.55
N ARG A 27 -4.67 -21.43 -9.97
CA ARG A 27 -4.60 -21.62 -8.51
C ARG A 27 -3.73 -20.55 -7.85
N LEU A 28 -2.66 -20.10 -8.51
CA LEU A 28 -1.82 -19.02 -8.02
C LEU A 28 -2.55 -17.67 -8.05
N LEU A 29 -3.33 -17.40 -9.12
CA LEU A 29 -4.19 -16.22 -9.18
C LEU A 29 -5.27 -16.26 -8.10
N ALA A 30 -5.97 -17.39 -7.95
CA ALA A 30 -6.97 -17.58 -6.91
C ALA A 30 -6.37 -17.42 -5.50
N ALA A 31 -5.18 -17.98 -5.26
CA ALA A 31 -4.46 -17.80 -4.00
C ALA A 31 -4.06 -16.33 -3.76
N ALA A 32 -3.62 -15.61 -4.81
CA ALA A 32 -3.29 -14.20 -4.68
C ALA A 32 -4.53 -13.35 -4.37
N VAL A 33 -5.67 -13.63 -5.03
CA VAL A 33 -6.95 -12.95 -4.75
C VAL A 33 -7.43 -13.27 -3.32
N ALA A 34 -7.32 -14.52 -2.87
CA ALA A 34 -7.64 -14.90 -1.50
C ALA A 34 -6.75 -14.18 -0.48
N MET A 35 -5.43 -14.11 -0.72
CA MET A 35 -4.52 -13.33 0.12
C MET A 35 -4.92 -11.87 0.20
N GLU A 36 -5.38 -11.26 -0.90
CA GLU A 36 -5.85 -9.87 -0.88
C GLU A 36 -7.10 -9.68 -0.02
N LYS A 37 -8.04 -10.63 -0.03
CA LYS A 37 -9.19 -10.62 0.88
C LYS A 37 -8.74 -10.71 2.35
N GLU A 38 -7.79 -11.60 2.65
CA GLU A 38 -7.25 -11.74 4.01
C GLU A 38 -6.49 -10.49 4.47
N ILE A 39 -5.70 -9.86 3.60
CA ILE A 39 -5.04 -8.60 3.93
C ILE A 39 -6.08 -7.51 4.18
N ALA A 40 -7.14 -7.41 3.36
CA ALA A 40 -8.23 -6.46 3.61
C ALA A 40 -8.90 -6.69 4.99
N THR A 41 -9.09 -7.95 5.40
CA THR A 41 -9.59 -8.29 6.75
C THR A 41 -8.62 -7.84 7.84
N LEU A 42 -7.31 -8.03 7.67
CA LEU A 42 -6.29 -7.53 8.61
C LEU A 42 -6.35 -6.00 8.73
N VAL A 43 -6.44 -5.29 7.59
CA VAL A 43 -6.58 -3.82 7.55
C VAL A 43 -7.84 -3.36 8.27
N ALA A 44 -8.97 -4.04 8.05
CA ALA A 44 -10.22 -3.78 8.75
C ALA A 44 -10.09 -4.01 10.26
N GLY A 45 -9.41 -5.09 10.67
CA GLY A 45 -9.10 -5.39 12.06
C GLY A 45 -8.29 -4.29 12.74
N GLN A 46 -7.25 -3.78 12.07
CA GLN A 46 -6.44 -2.67 12.60
C GLN A 46 -7.23 -1.36 12.68
N SER A 47 -8.12 -1.11 11.73
CA SER A 47 -9.08 0.01 11.80
C SER A 47 -9.95 -0.10 13.06
N CYS A 48 -10.55 -1.28 13.31
CA CYS A 48 -11.37 -1.53 14.49
C CYS A 48 -10.56 -1.38 15.79
N HIS A 49 -9.35 -1.91 15.83
CA HIS A 49 -8.45 -1.80 16.97
C HIS A 49 -8.10 -0.33 17.28
N THR A 50 -7.79 0.47 16.26
CA THR A 50 -7.53 1.90 16.42
C THR A 50 -8.77 2.65 16.91
N LYS A 51 -9.94 2.36 16.34
CA LYS A 51 -11.22 2.93 16.79
C LYS A 51 -11.52 2.58 18.26
N ALA A 52 -11.19 1.37 18.69
CA ALA A 52 -11.33 0.95 20.08
C ALA A 52 -10.43 1.78 21.01
N PHE A 53 -9.18 2.05 20.63
CA PHE A 53 -8.31 2.97 21.38
C PHE A 53 -8.89 4.38 21.46
N LEU A 54 -9.39 4.92 20.35
CA LEU A 54 -10.03 6.25 20.33
C LEU A 54 -11.25 6.32 21.24
N LEU A 55 -12.06 5.25 21.28
CA LEU A 55 -13.20 5.17 22.18
C LEU A 55 -12.75 5.06 23.64
N ALA A 56 -11.78 4.19 23.93
CA ALA A 56 -11.25 4.00 25.28
C ALA A 56 -10.62 5.29 25.83
N ALA A 57 -9.91 6.05 24.99
CA ALA A 57 -9.33 7.34 25.36
C ALA A 57 -10.42 8.37 25.75
N LYS A 58 -11.55 8.40 25.05
CA LYS A 58 -12.69 9.29 25.37
C LYS A 58 -13.36 8.98 26.71
N MET A 59 -13.25 7.74 27.18
CA MET A 59 -13.89 7.27 28.41
C MET A 59 -12.99 7.38 29.64
N ARG A 60 -11.73 7.83 29.48
CA ARG A 60 -10.72 7.88 30.53
C ARG A 60 -10.34 9.32 30.89
N PRO A 61 -9.83 9.56 32.12
CA PRO A 61 -9.15 10.80 32.46
C PRO A 61 -7.98 11.09 31.51
N LYS A 62 -7.63 12.36 31.32
CA LYS A 62 -6.59 12.79 30.37
C LYS A 62 -5.22 12.17 30.67
N GLU A 63 -4.91 12.00 31.96
CA GLU A 63 -3.67 11.43 32.46
C GLU A 63 -3.44 10.00 31.97
N GLU A 64 -4.52 9.24 31.73
CA GLU A 64 -4.47 7.89 31.18
C GLU A 64 -4.69 7.84 29.66
N ALA A 65 -5.53 8.74 29.14
CA ALA A 65 -5.90 8.77 27.73
C ALA A 65 -4.71 9.16 26.83
N ILE A 66 -3.87 10.12 27.26
CA ILE A 66 -2.76 10.61 26.45
C ILE A 66 -1.72 9.50 26.19
N PRO A 67 -1.16 8.81 27.20
CA PRO A 67 -0.25 7.69 26.95
C PRO A 67 -0.83 6.61 26.04
N LEU A 68 -2.13 6.32 26.18
CA LEU A 68 -2.85 5.34 25.37
C LEU A 68 -2.88 5.74 23.88
N LEU A 69 -3.17 7.01 23.58
CA LEU A 69 -3.21 7.54 22.22
C LEU A 69 -1.81 7.51 21.56
N PHE A 70 -0.76 7.87 22.29
CA PHE A 70 0.61 7.82 21.78
C PHE A 70 1.07 6.38 21.51
N HIS A 71 0.74 5.44 22.40
CA HIS A 71 0.98 4.02 22.18
C HIS A 71 0.20 3.49 20.96
N ALA A 72 -1.06 3.91 20.80
CA ALA A 72 -1.86 3.56 19.62
C ALA A 72 -1.22 4.10 18.33
N LEU A 73 -0.64 5.31 18.34
CA LEU A 73 0.04 5.91 17.17
C LEU A 73 1.31 5.15 16.80
N GLN A 74 2.12 4.76 17.78
CA GLN A 74 3.32 3.98 17.55
C GLN A 74 2.97 2.58 17.00
N SER A 75 2.04 1.87 17.63
CA SER A 75 1.60 0.55 17.19
C SER A 75 1.00 0.59 15.79
N SER A 76 0.18 1.61 15.50
CA SER A 76 -0.45 1.81 14.19
C SER A 76 0.56 2.00 13.06
N ASN A 77 1.63 2.76 13.27
CA ASN A 77 2.68 2.95 12.26
C ASN A 77 3.40 1.65 11.89
N LEU A 78 3.68 0.80 12.89
CA LEU A 78 4.34 -0.50 12.64
C LEU A 78 3.44 -1.45 11.85
N TRP A 79 2.16 -1.49 12.20
CA TRP A 79 1.17 -2.31 11.47
C TRP A 79 0.95 -1.81 10.04
N LEU A 80 0.91 -0.49 9.84
CA LEU A 80 0.74 0.12 8.52
C LEU A 80 1.87 -0.29 7.57
N GLU A 81 3.12 -0.23 8.04
CA GLU A 81 4.28 -0.67 7.26
C GLU A 81 4.18 -2.16 6.86
N ALA A 82 3.78 -3.03 7.78
CA ALA A 82 3.59 -4.45 7.50
C ALA A 82 2.49 -4.71 6.45
N MET A 83 1.35 -4.02 6.55
CA MET A 83 0.24 -4.15 5.61
C MET A 83 0.60 -3.65 4.21
N MET A 84 1.32 -2.53 4.12
CA MET A 84 1.83 -2.02 2.85
C MET A 84 2.78 -3.01 2.18
N MET A 85 3.68 -3.64 2.94
CA MET A 85 4.56 -4.68 2.42
C MET A 85 3.76 -5.88 1.89
N LEU A 86 2.74 -6.34 2.62
CA LEU A 86 1.90 -7.46 2.19
C LEU A 86 1.18 -7.15 0.87
N HIS A 87 0.52 -5.99 0.76
CA HIS A 87 -0.14 -5.58 -0.48
C HIS A 87 0.85 -5.40 -1.64
N TRP A 88 2.06 -4.93 -1.38
CA TRP A 88 3.08 -4.81 -2.41
C TRP A 88 3.57 -6.18 -2.92
N ILE A 89 3.74 -7.16 -2.02
CA ILE A 89 4.13 -8.53 -2.38
C ILE A 89 3.06 -9.18 -3.25
N THR A 90 1.81 -9.11 -2.83
CA THR A 90 0.69 -9.71 -3.57
C THR A 90 0.48 -9.02 -4.91
N PHE A 91 0.56 -7.69 -4.97
CA PHE A 91 0.52 -6.96 -6.25
C PHE A 91 1.65 -7.38 -7.19
N SER A 92 2.88 -7.49 -6.68
CA SER A 92 4.04 -7.93 -7.48
C SER A 92 3.86 -9.35 -8.02
N ARG A 93 3.26 -10.25 -7.24
CA ARG A 93 2.92 -11.61 -7.68
C ARG A 93 1.88 -11.59 -8.79
N ILE A 94 0.79 -10.86 -8.63
CA ILE A 94 -0.27 -10.73 -9.65
C ILE A 94 0.33 -10.18 -10.95
N LYS A 95 1.16 -9.13 -10.86
CA LYS A 95 1.84 -8.55 -12.02
C LYS A 95 2.77 -9.54 -12.73
N GLY A 96 3.52 -10.34 -11.97
CA GLY A 96 4.40 -11.38 -12.54
C GLY A 96 3.63 -12.51 -13.23
N MET A 97 2.40 -12.80 -12.81
CA MET A 97 1.55 -13.82 -13.44
C MET A 97 0.84 -13.30 -14.70
N ALA A 98 0.55 -12.01 -14.80
CA ALA A 98 -0.16 -11.45 -15.95
C ALA A 98 0.49 -11.76 -17.30
N SER A 99 1.82 -11.70 -17.40
CA SER A 99 2.53 -12.06 -18.63
C SER A 99 2.35 -13.53 -19.05
N PHE A 100 2.09 -14.42 -18.09
CA PHE A 100 1.76 -15.82 -18.39
C PHE A 100 0.35 -15.94 -18.99
N PHE A 101 -0.57 -15.12 -18.50
CA PHE A 101 -1.96 -15.17 -18.93
C PHE A 101 -2.27 -14.43 -20.23
N GLU A 102 -1.57 -13.33 -20.51
CA GLU A 102 -1.56 -12.68 -21.82
C GLU A 102 -1.09 -13.64 -22.92
N TRP A 103 -0.18 -14.56 -22.57
CA TRP A 103 0.30 -15.59 -23.49
C TRP A 103 -0.74 -16.70 -23.76
N GLU A 104 -1.59 -17.04 -22.78
CA GLU A 104 -2.63 -18.06 -22.93
C GLU A 104 -3.94 -17.54 -23.55
N ASN A 105 -4.10 -16.24 -23.78
CA ASN A 105 -5.38 -15.60 -24.17
C ASN A 105 -6.58 -16.01 -23.28
N SER A 106 -6.35 -16.52 -22.06
CA SER A 106 -7.38 -17.27 -21.32
C SER A 106 -8.10 -16.46 -20.25
N LEU A 107 -7.70 -15.21 -20.02
CA LEU A 107 -8.17 -14.44 -18.86
C LEU A 107 -9.42 -13.60 -19.12
N ALA A 108 -9.60 -13.11 -20.35
CA ALA A 108 -10.83 -12.43 -20.77
C ALA A 108 -12.06 -13.35 -20.70
N GLU A 109 -11.87 -14.66 -20.92
CA GLU A 109 -12.97 -15.66 -20.90
C GLU A 109 -13.37 -16.09 -19.47
N LYS A 110 -12.68 -15.63 -18.43
CA LYS A 110 -12.82 -16.14 -17.05
C LYS A 110 -13.51 -15.14 -16.12
N SER A 111 -14.83 -15.02 -16.29
CA SER A 111 -15.68 -14.08 -15.57
C SER A 111 -15.66 -14.25 -14.05
N GLU A 112 -15.51 -15.48 -13.52
CA GLU A 112 -15.54 -15.74 -12.07
C GLU A 112 -14.32 -15.16 -11.33
N GLN A 113 -13.11 -15.35 -11.85
CA GLN A 113 -11.90 -14.81 -11.22
C GLN A 113 -11.83 -13.29 -11.32
N ALA A 114 -12.38 -12.73 -12.39
CA ALA A 114 -12.57 -11.28 -12.51
C ALA A 114 -13.47 -10.76 -11.38
N VAL A 115 -14.63 -11.39 -11.15
CA VAL A 115 -15.55 -11.00 -10.05
C VAL A 115 -14.85 -11.09 -8.69
N LEU A 116 -14.13 -12.17 -8.42
CA LEU A 116 -13.43 -12.35 -7.16
C LEU A 116 -12.30 -11.31 -6.96
N ALA A 117 -11.60 -10.94 -8.03
CA ALA A 117 -10.56 -9.93 -7.98
C ALA A 117 -11.14 -8.52 -7.76
N VAL A 118 -12.26 -8.20 -8.41
CA VAL A 118 -13.03 -6.96 -8.19
C VAL A 118 -13.46 -6.86 -6.73
N GLU A 119 -14.05 -7.94 -6.19
CA GLU A 119 -14.49 -8.01 -4.80
C GLU A 119 -13.33 -7.83 -3.81
N ALA A 120 -12.19 -8.49 -4.05
CA ALA A 120 -11.01 -8.33 -3.20
C ALA A 120 -10.45 -6.89 -3.23
N CYS A 121 -10.44 -6.24 -4.40
CA CYS A 121 -10.08 -4.84 -4.51
C CYS A 121 -11.05 -3.93 -3.74
N ARG A 122 -12.35 -4.18 -3.87
CA ARG A 122 -13.38 -3.42 -3.15
C ARG A 122 -13.19 -3.53 -1.63
N LEU A 123 -13.01 -4.74 -1.10
CA LEU A 123 -12.74 -4.97 0.32
C LEU A 123 -11.48 -4.23 0.78
N SER A 124 -10.41 -4.26 -0.03
CA SER A 124 -9.15 -3.57 0.27
C SER A 124 -9.34 -2.05 0.36
N TRP A 125 -10.08 -1.45 -0.58
CA TRP A 125 -10.41 -0.03 -0.57
C TRP A 125 -11.24 0.35 0.66
N THR A 126 -12.33 -0.37 0.92
CA THR A 126 -13.21 -0.11 2.07
C THR A 126 -12.44 -0.18 3.38
N ALA A 127 -11.63 -1.24 3.56
CA ALA A 127 -10.81 -1.40 4.77
C ALA A 127 -9.80 -0.26 4.92
N THR A 128 -9.16 0.16 3.84
CA THR A 128 -8.12 1.21 3.87
C THR A 128 -8.71 2.59 4.13
N TYR A 129 -9.88 2.92 3.56
CA TYR A 129 -10.58 4.15 3.94
C TYR A 129 -10.98 4.14 5.42
N SER A 130 -11.49 3.02 5.92
CA SER A 130 -11.85 2.85 7.33
C SER A 130 -10.65 3.04 8.26
N LEU A 131 -9.48 2.51 7.87
CA LEU A 131 -8.21 2.69 8.57
C LEU A 131 -7.74 4.14 8.53
N ALA A 132 -7.75 4.77 7.35
CA ALA A 132 -7.35 6.17 7.18
C ALA A 132 -8.19 7.09 8.09
N LEU A 133 -9.51 6.88 8.16
CA LEU A 133 -10.39 7.63 9.06
C LEU A 133 -10.03 7.40 10.54
N ALA A 134 -9.71 6.18 10.93
CA ALA A 134 -9.28 5.89 12.30
C ALA A 134 -7.96 6.61 12.64
N PHE A 135 -7.00 6.62 11.70
CA PHE A 135 -5.71 7.28 11.85
C PHE A 135 -5.84 8.80 11.89
N LEU A 136 -6.69 9.38 11.05
CA LEU A 136 -6.99 10.82 11.11
C LEU A 136 -7.67 11.18 12.43
N GLY A 137 -8.61 10.37 12.92
CA GLY A 137 -9.22 10.57 14.24
C GLY A 137 -8.21 10.48 15.39
N LEU A 138 -7.16 9.66 15.25
CA LEU A 138 -6.05 9.59 16.18
C LEU A 138 -5.20 10.86 16.15
N ALA A 139 -4.83 11.34 14.96
CA ALA A 139 -4.14 12.62 14.82
C ALA A 139 -4.97 13.76 15.41
N GLU A 140 -6.26 13.85 15.09
CA GLU A 140 -7.17 14.90 15.61
C GLU A 140 -7.24 14.93 17.14
N GLN A 141 -7.15 13.78 17.82
CA GLN A 141 -7.14 13.73 19.29
C GLN A 141 -5.78 14.06 19.91
N ILE A 142 -4.68 13.77 19.21
CA ILE A 142 -3.32 14.04 19.70
C ILE A 142 -2.91 15.50 19.48
N MET A 143 -3.30 16.11 18.36
CA MET A 143 -2.88 17.47 17.98
C MET A 143 -3.13 18.54 19.06
N PRO A 144 -4.27 18.60 19.76
CA PRO A 144 -4.48 19.56 20.84
C PRO A 144 -3.52 19.40 22.01
N GLU A 145 -3.12 18.17 22.33
CA GLU A 145 -2.19 17.88 23.42
C GLU A 145 -0.75 18.24 23.04
N LEU A 146 -0.39 18.10 21.76
CA LEU A 146 0.90 18.61 21.24
C LEU A 146 0.97 20.14 21.25
N ALA A 147 -0.16 20.82 21.07
CA ALA A 147 -0.24 22.27 21.14
C ALA A 147 -0.21 22.81 22.59
N ASN A 148 -0.23 21.94 23.61
CA ASN A 148 -0.20 22.32 25.01
C ASN A 148 1.24 22.72 25.44
N PRO A 149 1.47 23.96 25.91
CA PRO A 149 2.81 24.44 26.29
C PRO A 149 3.46 23.66 27.44
N ARG A 150 2.67 22.88 28.20
CA ARG A 150 3.15 22.08 29.33
C ARG A 150 3.70 20.70 28.93
N HIS A 151 3.54 20.30 27.66
CA HIS A 151 3.98 19.00 27.20
C HIS A 151 5.51 18.97 27.00
N PRO A 152 6.23 17.89 27.36
CA PRO A 152 7.68 17.85 27.21
C PRO A 152 8.11 18.00 25.73
N PRO A 153 9.05 18.92 25.42
CA PRO A 153 9.45 19.20 24.03
C PRO A 153 9.97 17.98 23.23
N HIS A 154 10.59 17.02 23.93
CA HIS A 154 11.09 15.79 23.29
C HIS A 154 9.96 14.87 22.85
N GLU A 155 8.97 14.64 23.72
CA GLU A 155 7.80 13.82 23.43
C GLU A 155 6.93 14.46 22.34
N GLN A 156 6.80 15.80 22.38
CA GLN A 156 6.13 16.57 21.34
C GLN A 156 6.76 16.32 19.96
N ARG A 157 8.08 16.49 19.83
CA ARG A 157 8.78 16.28 18.54
C ARG A 157 8.64 14.85 18.04
N LEU A 158 8.74 13.86 18.93
CA LEU A 158 8.58 12.47 18.55
C LEU A 158 7.17 12.20 18.00
N ALA A 159 6.13 12.72 18.63
CA ALA A 159 4.76 12.56 18.15
C ALA A 159 4.49 13.35 16.87
N GLU A 160 5.00 14.57 16.73
CA GLU A 160 4.96 15.33 15.47
C GLU A 160 5.53 14.48 14.32
N GLN A 161 6.70 13.85 14.52
CA GLN A 161 7.30 12.95 13.54
C GLN A 161 6.42 11.73 13.24
N ARG A 162 5.84 11.09 14.27
CA ARG A 162 5.01 9.88 14.10
C ARG A 162 3.68 10.17 13.40
N ILE A 163 3.08 11.33 13.62
CA ILE A 163 1.87 11.75 12.89
C ILE A 163 2.20 11.96 11.41
N VAL A 164 3.29 12.67 11.10
CA VAL A 164 3.71 12.88 9.71
C VAL A 164 4.02 11.54 9.04
N GLN A 165 4.78 10.67 9.70
CA GLN A 165 5.09 9.33 9.19
C GLN A 165 3.82 8.54 8.85
N MET A 166 2.82 8.56 9.73
CA MET A 166 1.55 7.87 9.52
C MET A 166 0.81 8.40 8.27
N LEU A 167 0.79 9.73 8.07
CA LEU A 167 0.14 10.35 6.92
C LEU A 167 0.88 10.04 5.60
N GLU A 168 2.21 10.11 5.62
CA GLU A 168 3.06 9.73 4.48
C GLU A 168 2.85 8.26 4.09
N GLN A 169 2.83 7.35 5.07
CA GLN A 169 2.57 5.93 4.86
C GLN A 169 1.13 5.66 4.38
N LEU A 170 0.13 6.41 4.84
CA LEU A 170 -1.24 6.31 4.32
C LEU A 170 -1.32 6.69 2.84
N GLU A 171 -0.59 7.72 2.40
CA GLU A 171 -0.53 8.12 0.98
C GLU A 171 0.04 6.99 0.14
N ASP A 172 1.14 6.39 0.60
CA ASP A 172 1.77 5.27 -0.06
C ASP A 172 0.86 4.05 -0.12
N PHE A 173 0.09 3.81 0.94
CA PHE A 173 -0.86 2.71 0.97
C PHE A 173 -1.97 2.91 -0.09
N PHE A 174 -2.59 4.09 -0.12
CA PHE A 174 -3.57 4.41 -1.17
C PHE A 174 -2.96 4.32 -2.58
N ARG A 175 -1.69 4.72 -2.75
CA ARG A 175 -0.98 4.64 -4.03
C ARG A 175 -0.77 3.19 -4.49
N ILE A 176 -0.47 2.26 -3.57
CA ILE A 176 -0.36 0.82 -3.87
C ILE A 176 -1.72 0.28 -4.35
N LEU A 177 -2.80 0.62 -3.64
CA LEU A 177 -4.14 0.15 -4.00
C LEU A 177 -4.62 0.70 -5.34
N LEU A 178 -4.33 1.97 -5.63
CA LEU A 178 -4.65 2.57 -6.92
C LEU A 178 -3.94 1.83 -8.07
N ARG A 179 -2.63 1.63 -7.95
CA ARG A 179 -1.84 0.89 -8.96
C ARG A 179 -2.38 -0.52 -9.18
N LYS A 180 -2.79 -1.18 -8.11
CA LYS A 180 -3.37 -2.52 -8.17
C LYS A 180 -4.74 -2.51 -8.85
N SER A 181 -5.59 -1.55 -8.52
CA SER A 181 -6.90 -1.36 -9.15
C SER A 181 -6.77 -1.09 -10.66
N ASP A 182 -5.90 -0.16 -11.05
CA ASP A 182 -5.67 0.19 -12.47
C ASP A 182 -5.16 -1.03 -13.26
N PHE A 183 -4.27 -1.80 -12.65
CA PHE A 183 -3.73 -3.01 -13.27
C PHE A 183 -4.80 -4.08 -13.44
N LEU A 184 -5.63 -4.33 -12.42
CA LEU A 184 -6.71 -5.30 -12.50
C LEU A 184 -7.80 -4.87 -13.48
N GLN A 185 -8.14 -3.58 -13.54
CA GLN A 185 -9.03 -3.04 -14.57
C GLN A 185 -8.49 -3.28 -15.98
N THR A 186 -7.17 -3.16 -16.18
CA THR A 186 -6.54 -3.46 -17.47
C THR A 186 -6.62 -4.96 -17.80
N LEU A 187 -6.44 -5.82 -16.80
CA LEU A 187 -6.51 -7.28 -16.97
C LEU A 187 -7.94 -7.80 -17.19
N PHE A 188 -8.94 -7.12 -16.64
CA PHE A 188 -10.33 -7.56 -16.61
C PHE A 188 -11.27 -6.52 -17.25
N ALA A 189 -10.83 -5.92 -18.36
CA ALA A 189 -11.42 -4.73 -19.00
C ALA A 189 -12.94 -4.76 -19.28
N GLU A 190 -13.58 -5.92 -19.21
CA GLU A 190 -15.03 -6.09 -19.41
C GLU A 190 -15.87 -5.95 -18.13
N GLN A 191 -15.26 -5.88 -16.94
CA GLN A 191 -15.99 -5.69 -15.68
C GLN A 191 -15.84 -4.26 -15.16
N GLU A 192 -16.96 -3.54 -15.10
CA GLU A 192 -17.00 -2.24 -14.42
C GLU A 192 -16.78 -2.45 -12.92
N PHE A 193 -15.70 -1.86 -12.42
CA PHE A 193 -15.49 -1.68 -10.98
C PHE A 193 -16.40 -0.53 -10.53
N GLU A 194 -17.70 -0.79 -10.41
CA GLU A 194 -18.60 0.19 -9.82
C GLU A 194 -18.15 0.50 -8.38
N VAL A 195 -17.94 1.78 -8.10
CA VAL A 195 -17.63 2.26 -6.76
C VAL A 195 -18.94 2.26 -5.98
N GLU A 196 -19.12 1.27 -5.10
CA GLU A 196 -20.27 1.20 -4.21
C GLU A 196 -20.47 2.52 -3.42
N THR A 197 -21.73 2.83 -3.11
CA THR A 197 -22.14 3.95 -2.26
C THR A 197 -21.40 3.98 -0.92
N SER A 198 -21.09 2.81 -0.34
CA SER A 198 -20.33 2.67 0.90
C SER A 198 -18.91 3.26 0.81
N VAL A 199 -18.22 3.05 -0.31
CA VAL A 199 -16.87 3.62 -0.56
C VAL A 199 -16.97 5.13 -0.80
N GLN A 200 -18.03 5.58 -1.46
CA GLN A 200 -18.28 6.99 -1.74
C GLN A 200 -18.51 7.82 -0.46
N GLU A 201 -19.25 7.25 0.51
CA GLU A 201 -19.44 7.84 1.85
C GLU A 201 -18.10 7.95 2.58
N LEU A 202 -17.31 6.87 2.56
CA LEU A 202 -15.98 6.84 3.19
C LEU A 202 -15.00 7.85 2.55
N ARG A 203 -15.06 8.04 1.22
CA ARG A 203 -14.28 9.08 0.51
C ARG A 203 -14.68 10.48 0.98
N SER A 204 -15.98 10.73 1.10
CA SER A 204 -16.50 12.02 1.56
C SER A 204 -16.11 12.28 3.01
N ALA A 205 -16.18 11.27 3.87
CA ALA A 205 -15.70 11.33 5.24
C ALA A 205 -14.19 11.61 5.31
N LEU A 206 -13.40 10.94 4.46
CA LEU A 206 -11.95 11.16 4.39
C LEU A 206 -11.66 12.62 4.04
N HIS A 207 -12.36 13.17 3.05
CA HIS A 207 -12.22 14.58 2.69
C HIS A 207 -12.53 15.52 3.85
N ALA A 208 -13.61 15.26 4.59
CA ALA A 208 -13.99 16.04 5.76
C ALA A 208 -12.91 15.98 6.87
N SER A 209 -12.41 14.78 7.20
CA SER A 209 -11.34 14.62 8.20
C SER A 209 -10.02 15.27 7.78
N LEU A 210 -9.64 15.17 6.50
CA LEU A 210 -8.46 15.89 6.00
C LEU A 210 -8.63 17.41 6.09
N LYS A 211 -9.87 17.91 5.91
CA LYS A 211 -10.20 19.33 6.07
C LYS A 211 -10.09 19.80 7.53
N ASN A 212 -10.41 18.95 8.49
CA ASN A 212 -10.24 19.27 9.91
C ASN A 212 -8.77 19.44 10.30
N LEU A 213 -7.87 18.65 9.70
CA LEU A 213 -6.44 18.78 9.96
C LEU A 213 -5.83 20.09 9.44
N GLU A 214 -6.54 20.80 8.56
CA GLU A 214 -6.05 22.06 8.00
C GLU A 214 -5.87 23.19 9.01
N VAL A 215 -6.62 23.11 10.11
CA VAL A 215 -6.51 24.06 11.22
C VAL A 215 -5.11 24.02 11.83
N TYR A 216 -4.42 22.87 11.79
CA TYR A 216 -3.12 22.68 12.46
C TYR A 216 -1.90 23.04 11.62
N TYR A 217 -2.05 23.33 10.31
CA TYR A 217 -0.96 23.85 9.50
C TYR A 217 -1.03 25.37 9.24
N SER A 218 -2.00 26.06 9.86
CA SER A 218 -2.00 27.51 9.91
C SER A 218 -0.88 28.00 10.84
N PRO A 219 -0.26 29.17 10.58
CA PRO A 219 0.82 29.68 11.41
C PRO A 219 0.36 29.84 12.87
N SER A 220 0.83 28.94 13.75
CA SER A 220 0.60 28.99 15.19
C SER A 220 1.92 29.01 15.95
N VAL A 221 1.92 29.59 17.15
CA VAL A 221 3.10 29.64 18.04
C VAL A 221 3.33 28.33 18.79
N THR A 222 2.32 27.43 18.82
CA THR A 222 2.31 26.23 19.68
C THR A 222 2.92 24.99 19.03
N LEU A 223 2.80 24.86 17.71
CA LEU A 223 3.38 23.74 16.95
C LEU A 223 4.64 24.21 16.22
N SER A 224 5.58 23.29 15.97
CA SER A 224 6.80 23.67 15.26
C SER A 224 6.48 24.07 13.81
N ALA A 225 7.10 25.15 13.32
CA ALA A 225 6.90 25.61 11.94
C ALA A 225 7.28 24.52 10.91
N SER A 226 8.32 23.74 11.22
CA SER A 226 8.71 22.56 10.43
C SER A 226 7.63 21.50 10.39
N PHE A 227 6.94 21.24 11.50
CA PHE A 227 5.85 20.28 11.55
C PHE A 227 4.62 20.78 10.79
N GLN A 228 4.22 22.04 10.97
CA GLN A 228 3.10 22.65 10.24
C GLN A 228 3.30 22.51 8.71
N GLN A 229 4.50 22.81 8.23
CA GLN A 229 4.84 22.66 6.81
C GLN A 229 4.79 21.20 6.36
N ARG A 230 5.43 20.28 7.09
CA ARG A 230 5.41 18.84 6.74
C ARG A 230 4.00 18.24 6.80
N LEU A 231 3.18 18.66 7.76
CA LEU A 231 1.80 18.24 7.88
C LEU A 231 1.01 18.67 6.64
N LYS A 232 1.14 19.93 6.21
CA LYS A 232 0.54 20.43 4.98
C LYS A 232 0.99 19.61 3.76
N ASP A 233 2.29 19.36 3.64
CA ASP A 233 2.87 18.61 2.53
C ASP A 233 2.42 17.14 2.51
N SER A 234 2.11 16.55 3.67
CA SER A 234 1.61 15.17 3.80
C SER A 234 0.09 15.06 3.57
N VAL A 235 -0.67 16.05 4.00
CA VAL A 235 -2.14 16.09 3.83
C VAL A 235 -2.53 16.39 2.39
N LEU A 236 -1.78 17.26 1.69
CA LEU A 236 -2.14 17.71 0.34
C LEU A 236 -2.30 16.55 -0.67
N PRO A 237 -1.37 15.59 -0.79
CA PRO A 237 -1.53 14.43 -1.67
C PRO A 237 -2.72 13.54 -1.31
N LEU A 238 -3.05 13.40 -0.02
CA LEU A 238 -4.15 12.55 0.45
C LEU A 238 -5.52 13.08 0.01
N LYS A 239 -5.67 14.41 -0.19
CA LYS A 239 -6.93 15.03 -0.60
C LYS A 239 -7.50 14.45 -1.90
N LYS A 240 -6.65 13.98 -2.82
CA LYS A 240 -7.09 13.37 -4.10
C LYS A 240 -7.94 12.12 -3.89
N TYR A 241 -7.67 11.35 -2.82
CA TYR A 241 -8.43 10.15 -2.51
C TYR A 241 -9.81 10.46 -1.89
N GLY A 242 -9.96 11.63 -1.25
CA GLY A 242 -11.23 12.07 -0.68
C GLY A 242 -12.21 12.77 -1.64
N LYS A 243 -11.77 13.17 -2.84
CA LYS A 243 -12.63 13.92 -3.78
C LYS A 243 -13.79 13.07 -4.34
N PRO A 244 -15.08 13.43 -4.15
CA PRO A 244 -16.21 12.58 -4.52
C PRO A 244 -16.50 12.43 -6.02
N LYS A 245 -15.85 13.17 -6.92
CA LYS A 245 -16.23 13.21 -8.35
C LYS A 245 -15.08 13.12 -9.35
N GLU A 246 -13.84 13.03 -8.86
CA GLU A 246 -12.69 12.77 -9.72
C GLU A 246 -12.41 11.26 -9.69
N SER A 247 -12.48 10.59 -10.84
CA SER A 247 -11.73 9.35 -11.01
C SER A 247 -10.28 9.70 -10.69
N VAL A 248 -9.63 8.97 -9.79
CA VAL A 248 -8.20 9.19 -9.50
C VAL A 248 -7.40 8.69 -10.70
N ARG A 249 -7.48 9.40 -11.82
CA ARG A 249 -6.61 9.22 -12.97
C ARG A 249 -5.50 10.23 -12.79
N HIS A 250 -4.23 9.81 -12.78
CA HIS A 250 -3.11 10.52 -13.41
C HIS A 250 -1.78 9.77 -13.24
N VAL A 251 -0.92 10.02 -14.24
CA VAL A 251 0.41 9.47 -14.50
C VAL A 251 1.33 9.64 -13.29
N VAL A 252 1.74 8.52 -12.69
CA VAL A 252 2.68 8.51 -11.57
C VAL A 252 4.10 8.55 -12.11
N GLN A 253 4.79 9.68 -11.95
CA GLN A 253 6.25 9.70 -11.97
C GLN A 253 6.77 9.15 -10.62
N THR A 254 7.60 8.12 -10.71
CA THR A 254 8.19 7.36 -9.61
C THR A 254 9.29 8.10 -8.87
N PRO A 255 9.29 8.13 -7.52
CA PRO A 255 10.48 7.88 -6.72
C PRO A 255 10.71 6.37 -6.59
N ALA A 256 11.96 6.00 -6.33
CA ALA A 256 12.51 4.66 -6.41
C ALA A 256 11.70 3.56 -5.70
N SER A 257 11.74 2.38 -6.31
CA SER A 257 11.31 1.08 -5.76
C SER A 257 11.55 1.00 -4.26
N TYR A 258 10.53 0.62 -3.48
CA TYR A 258 10.76 0.13 -2.12
C TYR A 258 11.90 -0.91 -2.18
N PRO A 259 12.97 -0.76 -1.37
CA PRO A 259 14.10 -1.68 -1.42
C PRO A 259 13.56 -3.08 -1.14
N ALA A 260 13.59 -3.94 -2.15
CA ALA A 260 12.99 -5.27 -2.10
C ALA A 260 13.62 -6.07 -0.94
N PRO A 261 12.92 -6.26 0.19
CA PRO A 261 13.47 -7.01 1.33
C PRO A 261 13.65 -8.50 1.01
N TRP A 262 13.03 -8.97 -0.07
CA TRP A 262 12.88 -10.39 -0.42
C TRP A 262 13.59 -10.80 -1.72
N LEU A 263 14.66 -10.12 -2.12
CA LEU A 263 15.70 -10.76 -2.94
C LEU A 263 16.46 -11.85 -2.16
N ASN A 264 15.89 -12.41 -1.09
CA ASN A 264 16.22 -13.73 -0.58
C ASN A 264 15.86 -14.76 -1.65
N ARG A 265 16.87 -15.08 -2.47
CA ARG A 265 16.89 -16.12 -3.52
C ARG A 265 16.50 -17.53 -3.04
N GLY A 266 16.09 -17.69 -1.78
CA GLY A 266 15.71 -18.97 -1.17
C GLY A 266 14.21 -19.29 -1.15
N VAL A 267 13.32 -18.37 -1.50
CA VAL A 267 11.85 -18.60 -1.41
C VAL A 267 11.22 -19.03 -2.74
N PHE A 268 11.97 -18.96 -3.85
CA PHE A 268 11.58 -19.61 -5.10
C PHE A 268 12.23 -21.00 -5.17
N PRO A 269 11.46 -22.10 -5.16
CA PRO A 269 12.00 -23.40 -5.50
C PRO A 269 12.26 -23.43 -7.00
N GLY A 270 13.44 -22.98 -7.40
CA GLY A 270 13.87 -23.06 -8.80
C GLY A 270 14.77 -21.91 -9.24
N LYS A 271 16.06 -21.98 -8.87
CA LYS A 271 17.25 -21.67 -9.70
C LYS A 271 18.45 -21.29 -8.80
N THR A 272 19.12 -22.29 -8.26
CA THR A 272 20.56 -22.21 -7.98
C THR A 272 21.32 -22.43 -9.30
N LYS A 273 21.47 -21.39 -10.12
CA LYS A 273 22.60 -21.29 -11.06
C LYS A 273 23.14 -19.87 -11.04
N SER A 274 24.40 -19.79 -10.62
CA SER A 274 25.17 -18.56 -10.47
C SER A 274 25.18 -17.72 -11.75
N HIS A 275 24.69 -16.49 -11.69
CA HIS A 275 25.23 -15.45 -12.55
C HIS A 275 26.54 -14.99 -11.91
N LYS A 276 27.67 -15.43 -12.49
CA LYS A 276 28.95 -14.75 -12.30
C LYS A 276 28.72 -13.27 -12.60
N ALA A 277 29.06 -12.41 -11.65
CA ALA A 277 29.19 -10.99 -11.90
C ALA A 277 30.11 -10.80 -13.09
N VAL A 278 29.60 -10.23 -14.17
CA VAL A 278 30.43 -9.73 -15.25
C VAL A 278 30.99 -8.41 -14.73
N GLU A 279 32.24 -8.44 -14.26
CA GLU A 279 32.99 -7.21 -14.02
C GLU A 279 33.10 -6.41 -15.33
N PRO A 280 32.97 -5.08 -15.28
CA PRO A 280 33.15 -4.25 -16.47
C PRO A 280 34.61 -4.36 -16.93
N ALA A 281 34.80 -4.78 -18.17
CA ALA A 281 36.10 -4.93 -18.80
C ALA A 281 36.88 -3.59 -18.77
N LYS A 282 38.01 -3.57 -18.06
CA LYS A 282 39.01 -2.51 -18.16
C LYS A 282 39.55 -2.49 -19.59
N MET A 283 39.18 -1.47 -20.38
CA MET A 283 39.89 -1.16 -21.62
C MET A 283 41.33 -0.79 -21.28
N ARG A 284 42.28 -1.69 -21.55
CA ARG A 284 43.69 -1.34 -21.62
C ARG A 284 43.91 -0.52 -22.89
N LYS A 285 44.43 0.69 -22.72
CA LYS A 285 45.04 1.52 -23.77
C LYS A 285 46.10 0.68 -24.49
N LYS A 286 46.05 0.67 -25.82
CA LYS A 286 47.20 0.31 -26.65
C LYS A 286 48.04 1.57 -26.80
N GLU A 287 49.31 1.46 -26.49
CA GLU A 287 50.38 2.36 -26.91
C GLU A 287 51.43 1.50 -27.66
N PRO A 288 52.27 2.14 -28.48
CA PRO A 288 52.28 2.00 -29.94
C PRO A 288 52.96 0.74 -30.49
#